data_AF-A0A961JTT1-F1
#
_entry.id   AF-A0A961JTT1-F1
#
_cell.length_a   1.000
_cell.length_b   1.000
_cell.length_c   1.000
_cell.angle_alpha   90.00
_cell.angle_beta   90.00
_cell.angle_gamma   90.00
#
_symmetry.space_group_name_H-M   'P 1'
#
loop_
_entity.id
_entity.type
_entity.pdbx_description
1 polymer ?
#
loop_
_entity_poly.entity_id
_entity_poly.type
_entity_poly.pdbx_seq_one_letter_code
_entity_poly.pdbx_strand_id
1 'polypeptide(L)' 'RSPILSKTPVGGIYVNAGWGTGGFKAIPGSGWAMAELVATDAPGPLAADFGLDRFREGRFIDESVAAGVAH' A
#
# COMPACT_ATOMS: atom_id res chain seq x y z
N ARG A 1 6.31 -7.93 -5.87
CA ARG A 1 6.10 -6.45 -5.80
C ARG A 1 5.04 -6.15 -4.74
N SER A 2 5.26 -5.13 -3.90
CA SER A 2 4.39 -4.75 -2.78
C SER A 2 3.32 -3.70 -3.15
N PRO A 3 2.21 -3.58 -2.37
CA PRO A 3 1.08 -2.69 -2.67
C PRO A 3 1.41 -1.20 -2.49
N ILE A 4 0.40 -0.37 -2.76
CA ILE A 4 0.38 1.07 -2.49
C ILE A 4 -0.85 1.39 -1.65
N LEU A 5 -0.62 1.94 -0.45
CA LEU A 5 -1.65 2.51 0.42
C LEU A 5 -1.18 3.92 0.79
N SER A 6 -1.78 4.93 0.17
CA SER A 6 -1.20 6.28 0.22
C SER A 6 -2.24 7.37 0.05
N LYS A 7 -1.92 8.54 0.59
CA LYS A 7 -2.47 9.81 0.09
C LYS A 7 -2.01 10.01 -1.35
N THR A 8 -2.79 10.76 -2.11
CA THR A 8 -2.35 11.27 -3.41
C THR A 8 -1.99 12.76 -3.30
N PRO A 9 -1.33 13.34 -4.31
CA PRO A 9 -1.12 14.79 -4.38
C PRO A 9 -2.42 15.60 -4.42
N VAL A 10 -3.55 14.96 -4.74
CA VAL A 10 -4.88 15.59 -4.72
C VAL A 10 -5.50 15.36 -3.34
N GLY A 11 -5.76 16.45 -2.61
CA GLY A 11 -6.33 16.40 -1.27
C GLY A 11 -7.68 15.68 -1.23
N GLY A 12 -7.91 14.87 -0.18
CA GLY A 12 -9.12 14.06 -0.03
C GLY A 12 -9.19 12.83 -0.94
N ILE A 13 -8.18 12.59 -1.78
CA ILE A 13 -8.06 11.39 -2.61
C ILE A 13 -6.96 10.48 -2.06
N TYR A 14 -7.33 9.22 -1.86
CA TYR A 14 -6.47 8.17 -1.34
C TYR A 14 -6.43 7.00 -2.33
N VAL A 15 -5.33 6.27 -2.37
CA VAL A 15 -5.14 5.13 -3.25
C VAL A 15 -4.85 3.87 -2.45
N ASN A 16 -5.58 2.80 -2.80
CA ASN A 16 -5.35 1.44 -2.36
C ASN A 16 -5.26 0.55 -3.60
N ALA A 17 -4.04 0.26 -4.04
CA ALA A 17 -3.78 -0.40 -5.33
C ALA A 17 -2.47 -1.19 -5.30
N GLY A 18 -2.12 -1.80 -6.44
CA GLY A 18 -0.81 -2.46 -6.59
C GLY A 18 -0.65 -3.79 -5.86
N TRP A 19 -1.71 -4.32 -5.25
CA TRP A 19 -1.70 -5.65 -4.62
C TRP A 19 -1.40 -6.81 -5.57
N GLY A 20 -1.58 -6.58 -6.89
CA GLY A 20 -1.32 -7.57 -7.92
C GLY A 20 -2.02 -8.90 -7.62
N THR A 21 -1.26 -9.98 -7.65
CA THR A 21 -1.74 -11.35 -7.42
C THR A 21 -1.94 -11.69 -5.95
N GLY A 22 -1.41 -10.88 -5.03
CA GLY A 22 -1.39 -11.15 -3.59
C GLY A 22 -2.58 -10.59 -2.81
N GLY A 23 -3.50 -9.87 -3.46
CA GLY A 23 -4.49 -9.01 -2.78
C GLY A 23 -5.55 -9.74 -1.96
N PHE A 24 -5.96 -10.95 -2.34
CA PHE A 24 -7.09 -11.62 -1.68
C PHE A 24 -6.84 -11.88 -0.18
N LYS A 25 -5.65 -12.38 0.17
CA LYS A 25 -5.28 -12.63 1.58
C LYS A 25 -5.19 -11.34 2.40
N ALA A 26 -4.95 -10.20 1.75
CA ALA A 26 -4.67 -8.94 2.39
C ALA A 26 -5.93 -8.09 2.64
N ILE A 27 -7.12 -8.52 2.16
CA ILE A 27 -8.37 -7.74 2.25
C ILE A 27 -8.62 -7.18 3.67
N PRO A 28 -8.54 -7.97 4.76
CA PRO A 28 -8.82 -7.43 6.09
C PRO A 28 -7.79 -6.39 6.55
N GLY A 29 -6.50 -6.70 6.40
CA GLY A 29 -5.42 -5.80 6.82
C GLY A 29 -5.35 -4.52 5.97
N SER A 30 -5.58 -4.65 4.66
CA SER A 30 -5.69 -3.52 3.73
C SER A 30 -6.85 -2.60 4.09
N GLY A 31 -8.03 -3.17 4.36
CA GLY A 31 -9.20 -2.40 4.79
C GLY A 31 -8.95 -1.64 6.09
N TRP A 32 -8.33 -2.29 7.07
CA TRP A 32 -7.97 -1.67 8.35
C TRP A 32 -7.00 -0.50 8.17
N ALA A 33 -5.88 -0.74 7.50
CA ALA A 33 -4.84 0.26 7.27
C ALA A 33 -5.37 1.44 6.44
N MET A 34 -6.21 1.17 5.45
CA MET A 34 -6.83 2.21 4.63
C MET A 34 -7.85 3.03 5.41
N ALA A 35 -8.67 2.39 6.25
CA ALA A 35 -9.64 3.09 7.09
C ALA A 35 -8.95 4.06 8.06
N GLU A 36 -7.88 3.61 8.72
CA GLU A 36 -7.06 4.44 9.61
C GLU A 36 -6.42 5.63 8.85
N LEU A 37 -5.84 5.36 7.68
CA LEU A 37 -5.25 6.40 6.81
C LEU A 37 -6.27 7.48 6.45
N VAL A 38 -7.47 7.09 6.03
CA VAL A 38 -8.54 8.03 5.65
C VAL A 38 -9.05 8.80 6.86
N ALA A 39 -9.22 8.14 8.01
CA ALA A 39 -9.75 8.76 9.22
C ALA A 39 -8.80 9.79 9.83
N THR A 40 -7.49 9.57 9.71
CA THR A 40 -6.46 10.41 10.33
C THR A 40 -5.75 11.34 9.35
N ASP A 41 -5.99 11.17 8.05
CA ASP A 41 -5.26 11.83 6.95
C ASP A 41 -3.73 11.63 7.03
N ALA A 42 -3.29 10.54 7.67
CA ALA A 42 -1.89 10.18 7.88
C ALA A 42 -1.72 8.65 7.88
N PRO A 43 -0.62 8.10 7.33
CA PRO A 43 -0.42 6.66 7.33
C PRO A 43 -0.15 6.13 8.75
N GLY A 44 -0.97 5.18 9.19
CA GLY A 44 -0.72 4.39 10.38
C GLY A 44 0.41 3.36 10.16
N PRO A 45 0.82 2.63 11.22
CA PRO A 45 1.96 1.71 11.17
C PRO A 45 1.88 0.64 10.08
N LEU A 46 0.66 0.19 9.73
CA LEU A 46 0.45 -0.82 8.68
C LEU A 46 0.59 -0.27 7.24
N ALA A 47 0.43 1.04 7.04
CA ALA A 47 0.47 1.67 5.72
C ALA A 47 1.77 2.45 5.47
N ALA A 48 2.53 2.80 6.52
CA ALA A 48 3.66 3.72 6.48
C ALA A 48 4.70 3.42 5.39
N ASP A 49 5.08 2.15 5.23
CA ASP A 49 6.09 1.76 4.26
C ASP A 49 5.54 1.57 2.83
N PHE A 50 4.21 1.54 2.67
CA PHE A 50 3.52 1.31 1.39
C PHE A 50 3.06 2.61 0.71
N GLY A 51 3.58 3.76 1.14
CA GLY A 51 3.29 5.07 0.55
C GLY A 51 3.78 5.22 -0.89
N LEU A 52 3.20 6.17 -1.64
CA LEU A 52 3.55 6.44 -3.03
C LEU A 52 4.98 6.97 -3.18
N ASP A 53 5.47 7.75 -2.22
CA ASP A 53 6.78 8.40 -2.27
C ASP A 53 7.95 7.41 -2.19
N ARG A 54 7.72 6.19 -1.71
CA ARG A 54 8.74 5.13 -1.61
C ARG A 54 9.44 4.86 -2.94
N PHE A 55 8.76 5.10 -4.07
CA PHE A 55 9.34 4.97 -5.40
C PHE A 55 10.27 6.15 -5.75
N ARG A 56 9.91 7.38 -5.37
CA ARG A 56 10.78 8.56 -5.58
C ARG A 56 12.04 8.47 -4.72
N GLU A 57 11.92 7.88 -3.55
CA GLU A 57 12.98 7.79 -2.55
C GLU A 57 13.82 6.51 -2.67
N GLY A 58 13.46 5.61 -3.60
CA GLY A 58 14.16 4.35 -3.82
C GLY A 58 13.96 3.30 -2.73
N ARG A 59 13.01 3.48 -1.80
CA ARG A 59 12.64 2.51 -0.75
C ARG A 59 11.69 1.45 -1.28
N PHE A 60 12.17 0.65 -2.23
CA PHE A 60 11.39 -0.46 -2.76
C PHE A 60 11.23 -1.56 -1.71
N ILE A 61 10.03 -2.12 -1.62
CA ILE A 61 9.75 -3.36 -0.90
C ILE A 61 9.60 -4.45 -1.96
N ASP A 62 10.54 -5.38 -1.97
CA ASP A 62 10.55 -6.49 -2.93
C ASP A 62 9.96 -7.76 -2.31
N GLU A 63 8.95 -8.28 -2.97
CA GLU A 63 8.20 -9.48 -2.59
C GLU A 63 8.06 -10.42 -3.79
N SER A 64 8.90 -10.28 -4.82
CA SER A 64 8.72 -10.99 -6.09
C SER A 64 8.77 -12.51 -5.92
N VAL A 65 9.60 -13.02 -5.01
CA VAL A 65 9.64 -14.46 -4.67
C VAL A 65 8.46 -14.87 -3.79
N ALA A 66 8.11 -14.05 -2.79
CA ALA A 66 7.03 -14.34 -1.84
C ALA A 66 5.63 -14.27 -2.48
N ALA A 67 5.50 -13.59 -3.61
CA ALA A 67 4.24 -13.45 -4.33
C ALA A 67 3.72 -14.78 -4.90
N GLY A 68 4.58 -15.79 -5.11
CA GLY A 68 4.16 -17.15 -5.48
C GLY A 68 3.52 -17.29 -6.86
N VAL A 69 3.63 -16.26 -7.71
CA VAL A 69 3.12 -16.22 -9.10
C VAL A 69 4.24 -15.65 -9.96
N ALA A 70 4.47 -16.14 -11.18
CA ALA A 70 5.50 -15.60 -12.07
C ALA A 70 5.09 -14.22 -12.65
N HIS A 71 6.03 -13.27 -12.73
CA HIS A 71 5.86 -11.92 -13.29
C HIS A 71 7.21 -11.20 -13.49
#